data_AF-A0A353QGG8-F1
#
_entry.id   AF-A0A353QGG8-F1
#
_cell.length_a   1.000
_cell.length_b   1.000
_cell.length_c   1.000
_cell.angle_alpha   90.00
_cell.angle_beta   90.00
_cell.angle_gamma   90.00
#
_symmetry.space_group_name_H-M   'P 1'
#
loop_
_entity.id
_entity.type
_entity.pdbx_description
1 polymer ?
#
loop_
_entity_poly.entity_id
_entity_poly.type
_entity_poly.pdbx_seq_one_letter_code
_entity_poly.pdbx_strand_id
1 'polypeptide(L)' 'GAKPDTIREACAEGLITMQLETLELILNRKAAKGDVLAVAQLAGIMAAKQT' A
#
# COMPACT_ATOMS: atom_id res chain seq x y z
N GLY A 1 -31.77 1.50 2.14
CA GLY A 1 -31.36 2.83 1.64
C GLY A 1 -31.94 3.01 0.26
N ALA A 2 -32.48 4.19 -0.07
CA ALA A 2 -33.18 4.47 -1.33
C ALA A 2 -32.38 5.40 -2.25
N LYS A 3 -31.05 5.41 -2.15
CA LYS A 3 -30.21 6.22 -3.03
C LYS A 3 -29.99 5.48 -4.36
N PRO A 4 -30.08 6.17 -5.51
CA PRO A 4 -29.83 5.56 -6.81
C PRO A 4 -28.35 5.18 -7.01
N ASP A 5 -28.12 4.14 -7.81
CA ASP A 5 -26.79 3.70 -8.19
C ASP A 5 -26.11 4.73 -9.09
N THR A 6 -24.84 4.98 -8.81
CA THR A 6 -24.00 5.98 -9.46
C THR A 6 -22.55 5.51 -9.45
N ILE A 7 -21.74 5.97 -10.41
CA ILE A 7 -20.30 5.74 -10.39
C ILE A 7 -19.70 6.53 -9.22
N ARG A 8 -18.90 5.85 -8.39
CA ARG A 8 -18.27 6.43 -7.21
C ARG A 8 -16.78 6.14 -7.24
N GLU A 9 -15.99 7.14 -6.91
CA GLU A 9 -14.53 7.06 -6.79
C GLU A 9 -14.10 7.70 -5.48
N ALA A 10 -13.04 7.16 -4.88
CA ALA A 10 -12.43 7.69 -3.66
C ALA A 10 -10.90 7.53 -3.73
N CYS A 11 -10.18 8.53 -3.23
CA CYS A 11 -8.73 8.51 -3.11
C CYS A 11 -8.33 8.68 -1.63
N ALA A 12 -7.33 7.91 -1.19
CA ALA A 12 -6.78 7.97 0.16
C ALA A 12 -5.26 7.82 0.12
N GLU A 13 -4.56 8.42 1.09
CA GLU A 13 -3.10 8.38 1.21
C GLU A 13 -2.66 8.02 2.64
N GLY A 14 -1.42 7.53 2.77
CA GLY A 14 -0.82 7.16 4.05
C GLY A 14 0.71 7.19 3.99
N LEU A 15 1.35 7.41 5.14
CA LEU A 15 2.80 7.54 5.26
C LEU A 15 3.34 6.69 6.42
N ILE A 16 4.51 6.09 6.21
CA ILE A 16 5.28 5.39 7.24
C ILE A 16 6.66 6.04 7.34
N THR A 17 7.00 6.55 8.51
CA THR A 17 8.34 7.07 8.81
C THR A 17 9.29 5.95 9.20
N MET A 18 10.54 6.02 8.74
CA MET A 18 11.58 5.04 9.06
C MET A 18 12.96 5.71 9.09
N GLN A 19 13.97 4.97 9.55
CA GLN A 19 15.37 5.41 9.52
C GLN A 19 15.90 5.46 8.09
N LEU A 20 16.90 6.32 7.83
CA LEU A 20 17.46 6.51 6.49
C LEU A 20 18.07 5.21 5.94
N GLU A 21 18.77 4.46 6.79
CA GLU A 21 19.41 3.19 6.45
C GLU A 21 18.36 2.15 6.03
N THR A 22 17.17 2.20 6.62
CA THR A 22 16.06 1.32 6.23
C THR A 22 15.55 1.68 4.84
N LEU A 23 15.38 2.97 4.55
CA LEU A 23 14.97 3.43 3.23
C LEU A 23 15.99 3.00 2.16
N GLU A 24 17.28 3.13 2.43
CA GLU A 24 18.34 2.68 1.51
C GLU A 24 18.29 1.18 1.24
N LEU A 25 18.04 0.35 2.26
CA LEU A 25 17.88 -1.09 2.09
C LEU A 25 16.68 -1.42 1.19
N ILE A 26 15.58 -0.70 1.35
CA ILE A 26 14.35 -0.88 0.56
C ILE A 26 14.61 -0.51 -0.90
N LEU A 27 15.17 0.68 -1.15
CA LEU A 27 15.44 1.18 -2.49
C LEU A 27 16.44 0.29 -3.25
N ASN A 28 17.45 -0.23 -2.56
CA ASN A 28 18.45 -1.14 -3.13
C ASN A 28 17.97 -2.60 -3.22
N ARG A 29 16.72 -2.90 -2.83
CA ARG A 29 16.16 -4.27 -2.75
C ARG A 29 17.02 -5.24 -1.93
N LYS A 30 17.65 -4.75 -0.87
CA LYS A 30 18.52 -5.52 0.04
C LYS A 30 17.85 -5.88 1.36
N ALA A 31 16.53 -5.64 1.48
CA ALA A 31 15.78 -6.06 2.63
C ALA A 31 15.81 -7.59 2.77
N ALA A 32 16.08 -8.11 3.98
CA ALA A 32 16.20 -9.54 4.24
C ALA A 32 14.92 -10.34 3.90
N LYS A 33 13.76 -9.67 3.87
CA LYS A 33 12.46 -10.26 3.55
C LYS A 33 12.12 -10.23 2.04
N GLY A 34 13.05 -9.79 1.19
CA GLY A 34 12.83 -9.62 -0.25
C GLY A 34 12.25 -8.26 -0.63
N ASP A 35 11.50 -8.20 -1.74
CA ASP A 35 10.92 -6.95 -2.26
C ASP A 35 9.71 -6.50 -1.42
N VAL A 36 9.96 -5.61 -0.46
CA VAL A 36 8.93 -5.13 0.45
C VAL A 36 7.89 -4.23 -0.22
N LEU A 37 8.24 -3.51 -1.29
CA LEU A 37 7.32 -2.59 -1.96
C LEU A 37 6.30 -3.37 -2.81
N ALA A 38 6.77 -4.38 -3.56
CA ALA A 38 5.90 -5.24 -4.32
C ALA A 38 4.91 -6.00 -3.42
N VAL A 39 5.39 -6.51 -2.28
CA VAL A 39 4.54 -7.19 -1.30
C VAL A 39 3.51 -6.22 -0.69
N ALA A 40 3.91 -4.99 -0.33
CA ALA A 40 3.00 -3.99 0.22
C ALA A 40 1.90 -3.58 -0.78
N GLN A 41 2.23 -3.43 -2.07
CA GLN A 41 1.24 -3.13 -3.11
C GLN A 41 0.20 -4.25 -3.25
N LEU A 42 0.65 -5.50 -3.31
CA LEU A 42 -0.24 -6.66 -3.39
C LEU A 42 -1.17 -6.71 -2.16
N ALA A 43 -0.61 -6.53 -0.96
CA ALA A 43 -1.37 -6.49 0.28
C ALA A 43 -2.45 -5.39 0.27
N GLY A 44 -2.13 -4.19 -0.22
CA GLY A 44 -3.08 -3.10 -0.35
C GLY A 44 -4.27 -3.41 -1.27
N ILE A 45 -4.00 -3.99 -2.45
CA ILE A 45 -5.05 -4.41 -3.40
C ILE A 45 -5.95 -5.50 -2.78
N MET A 46 -5.35 -6.45 -2.04
CA MET A 46 -6.11 -7.50 -1.37
C MET A 46 -6.93 -6.98 -0.19
N ALA A 47 -6.42 -5.99 0.55
CA ALA A 47 -7.11 -5.36 1.66
C ALA A 47 -8.34 -4.58 1.19
N ALA A 48 -8.23 -3.82 0.09
CA ALA A 48 -9.34 -3.05 -0.47
C ALA A 48 -10.55 -3.91 -0.90
N LYS A 49 -10.34 -5.20 -1.18
CA LYS A 49 -11.43 -6.14 -1.52
C LYS A 49 -12.05 -6.85 -0.30
N GLN A 50 -11.51 -6.62 0.89
CA GLN A 50 -11.94 -7.23 2.15
C GLN A 50 -12.55 -6.19 3.11
N THR A 51 -12.73 -4.95 2.65
CA THR A 51 -13.51 -3.92 3.33
C THR A 51 -14.99 -4.10 3.03
#